data_AF-A0ABD5S0U1-F1
#
_entry.id   AF-A0ABD5S0U1-F1
#
_cell.length_a   1.000
_cell.length_b   1.000
_cell.length_c   1.000
_cell.angle_alpha   90.00
_cell.angle_beta   90.00
_cell.angle_gamma   90.00
#
_symmetry.space_group_name_H-M   'P 1'
#
loop_
_entity.id
_entity.type
_entity.pdbx_description
1 polymer ?
#
loop_
_entity_poly.entity_id
_entity_poly.type
_entity_poly.pdbx_seq_one_letter_code
_entity_poly.pdbx_strand_id
1 'polypeptide(L)'
;FGVDAAGFTAALKEYSLVGVADRVTCPTLVLAGEDDHLMPLPLAYRTVDELGGEATLRLFTREEGAAEHCQVGNLSLAHGVIYDWLDGTLGRAA
;
A
#
# COMPACT_ATOMS: atom_id res chain seq x y z
N PHE A 1 -8.62 -18.89 -8.50
CA PHE A 1 -9.96 -18.27 -8.54
C PHE A 1 -11.11 -19.26 -8.70
N GLY A 2 -10.89 -20.58 -8.84
CA GLY A 2 -12.01 -21.54 -8.92
C GLY A 2 -12.86 -21.44 -10.20
N VAL A 3 -12.39 -20.69 -11.20
CA VAL A 3 -13.03 -20.46 -12.50
C VAL A 3 -12.11 -20.93 -13.62
N ASP A 4 -12.69 -21.18 -14.79
CA ASP A 4 -11.92 -21.45 -16.01
C ASP A 4 -11.26 -20.18 -16.57
N ALA A 5 -10.55 -20.33 -17.69
CA ALA A 5 -9.87 -19.22 -18.35
C ALA A 5 -10.82 -18.10 -18.79
N ALA A 6 -12.06 -18.43 -19.18
CA ALA A 6 -13.04 -17.44 -19.60
C ALA A 6 -13.55 -16.61 -18.40
N GLY A 7 -13.71 -17.24 -17.24
CA GLY A 7 -14.13 -16.57 -16.01
C GLY A 7 -13.05 -15.76 -15.30
N PHE A 8 -11.77 -15.97 -15.62
CA PHE A 8 -10.64 -15.39 -14.89
C PHE A 8 -10.70 -13.85 -14.76
N THR A 9 -10.94 -13.14 -15.86
CA THR A 9 -11.01 -11.67 -15.86
C THR A 9 -12.18 -11.14 -15.03
N ALA A 10 -13.31 -11.84 -15.01
CA ALA A 10 -14.44 -11.46 -14.18
C ALA A 10 -14.12 -11.65 -12.70
N ALA A 11 -13.54 -12.79 -12.34
CA ALA A 11 -13.12 -13.08 -10.97
C ALA A 11 -12.11 -12.06 -10.44
N LEU A 12 -11.13 -11.63 -11.25
CA LEU A 12 -10.14 -10.64 -10.81
C LEU A 12 -10.74 -9.29 -10.40
N LYS A 13 -11.90 -8.89 -10.95
CA LYS A 13 -12.55 -7.63 -10.58
C LYS A 13 -13.02 -7.62 -9.13
N GLU A 14 -13.31 -8.79 -8.55
CA GLU A 14 -13.70 -8.93 -7.14
C GLU A 14 -12.53 -8.65 -6.18
N TYR A 15 -11.29 -8.63 -6.67
CA TYR A 15 -10.07 -8.36 -5.90
C TYR A 15 -9.51 -6.96 -6.16
N SER A 16 -10.37 -6.03 -6.58
CA SER A 16 -10.01 -4.63 -6.79
C SER A 16 -10.56 -3.76 -5.66
N LEU A 17 -9.76 -2.78 -5.21
CA LEU A 17 -10.21 -1.74 -4.29
C LEU A 17 -10.89 -0.56 -5.01
N VAL A 18 -10.85 -0.51 -6.35
CA VAL A 18 -11.39 0.60 -7.13
C VAL A 18 -12.88 0.78 -6.85
N GLY A 19 -13.25 1.97 -6.38
CA GLY A 19 -14.64 2.35 -6.06
C GLY A 19 -15.17 1.76 -4.74
N VAL A 20 -14.32 1.13 -3.93
CA VAL A 20 -14.67 0.65 -2.59
C VAL A 20 -13.63 0.99 -1.52
N ALA A 21 -12.49 1.60 -1.87
CA ALA A 21 -11.44 1.96 -0.93
C ALA A 21 -11.92 3.01 0.11
N ASP A 22 -12.91 3.84 -0.24
CA ASP A 22 -13.59 4.80 0.63
C ASP A 22 -14.30 4.14 1.83
N ARG A 23 -14.52 2.83 1.77
CA ARG A 23 -15.10 2.04 2.87
C ARG A 23 -14.09 1.69 3.95
N VAL A 24 -12.79 1.94 3.74
CA VAL A 24 -11.77 1.77 4.77
C VAL A 24 -11.86 2.95 5.73
N THR A 25 -12.35 2.71 6.95
CA THR A 25 -12.62 3.75 7.95
C THR A 25 -11.60 3.77 9.09
N CYS A 26 -10.38 3.30 8.84
CA CYS A 26 -9.32 3.33 9.83
C CYS A 26 -8.05 3.97 9.24
N PRO A 27 -7.17 4.52 10.10
CA PRO A 27 -5.88 5.02 9.66
C PRO A 27 -5.15 3.99 8.81
N THR A 28 -4.62 4.42 7.67
CA THR A 28 -4.01 3.51 6.69
C THR A 28 -2.66 4.05 6.25
N LEU A 29 -1.63 3.22 6.36
CA LEU A 29 -0.30 3.50 5.81
C LEU A 29 -0.15 2.80 4.46
N VAL A 30 0.07 3.59 3.41
CA VAL A 30 0.42 3.11 2.07
C VAL A 30 1.92 3.23 1.89
N LEU A 31 2.58 2.11 1.62
CA LEU A 31 4.01 2.06 1.28
C LEU A 31 4.15 1.88 -0.22
N ALA A 32 5.04 2.66 -0.84
CA ALA A 32 5.36 2.56 -2.25
C ALA A 32 6.87 2.70 -2.44
N GLY A 33 7.43 2.00 -3.41
CA GLY A 33 8.81 2.18 -3.84
C GLY A 33 8.87 2.73 -5.25
N GLU A 34 9.80 3.65 -5.54
CA GLU A 34 9.92 4.24 -6.89
C GLU A 34 10.38 3.23 -7.96
N ASP A 35 10.96 2.10 -7.53
CA ASP A 35 11.45 1.01 -8.38
C ASP A 35 10.55 -0.24 -8.31
N ASP A 36 9.36 -0.15 -7.71
CA ASP A 36 8.43 -1.27 -7.67
C ASP A 36 7.84 -1.53 -9.06
N HIS A 37 8.38 -2.55 -9.73
CA HIS A 37 7.94 -2.98 -11.05
C HIS A 37 6.64 -3.78 -11.06
N LEU A 38 6.18 -4.26 -9.90
CA LEU A 38 4.91 -4.98 -9.76
C LEU A 38 3.76 -4.04 -9.44
N MET A 39 4.03 -2.97 -8.69
CA MET A 39 3.05 -1.95 -8.31
C MET A 39 3.49 -0.56 -8.77
N PRO A 40 2.99 -0.08 -9.93
CA PRO A 40 3.35 1.23 -10.45
C PRO A 40 3.00 2.35 -9.47
N LEU A 41 3.93 3.29 -9.27
CA LEU A 41 3.77 4.43 -8.35
C LEU A 41 2.44 5.22 -8.53
N PRO A 42 1.93 5.48 -9.75
CA PRO A 42 0.62 6.14 -9.92
C PRO A 42 -0.56 5.40 -9.26
N LEU A 43 -0.47 4.08 -9.10
CA LEU A 43 -1.49 3.30 -8.40
C LEU A 43 -1.48 3.60 -6.91
N ALA A 44 -0.31 3.77 -6.29
CA ALA A 44 -0.20 4.15 -4.88
C ALA A 44 -0.85 5.53 -4.62
N TYR A 45 -0.57 6.52 -5.48
CA TYR A 45 -1.21 7.84 -5.38
C TYR A 45 -2.73 7.75 -5.52
N ARG A 46 -3.23 6.99 -6.50
CA ARG A 46 -4.68 6.77 -6.64
C ARG A 46 -5.27 6.11 -5.40
N THR A 47 -4.62 5.08 -4.86
CA THR A 47 -5.10 4.38 -3.66
C THR A 47 -5.21 5.33 -2.47
N VAL A 48 -4.22 6.21 -2.26
CA VAL A 48 -4.28 7.23 -1.20
C VAL A 48 -5.46 8.18 -1.40
N ASP A 49 -5.68 8.64 -2.64
CA ASP A 49 -6.78 9.54 -2.99
C ASP A 49 -8.15 8.87 -2.76
N GLU A 50 -8.29 7.59 -3.11
CA GLU A 50 -9.53 6.82 -2.91
C GLU A 50 -9.78 6.43 -1.45
N LEU A 51 -8.72 6.19 -0.65
CA LEU A 51 -8.82 5.95 0.80
C LEU A 51 -9.24 7.21 1.57
N GLY A 52 -8.94 8.40 1.05
CA GLY A 52 -9.33 9.68 1.65
C GLY A 52 -8.44 10.14 2.82
N GLY A 53 -8.99 10.99 3.68
CA GLY A 53 -8.23 11.87 4.59
C GLY A 53 -7.42 11.19 5.70
N GLU A 54 -7.58 9.89 5.93
CA GLU A 54 -6.82 9.13 6.94
C GLU A 54 -5.70 8.27 6.34
N ALA A 55 -5.42 8.41 5.04
CA ALA A 55 -4.32 7.74 4.37
C ALA A 55 -2.99 8.51 4.53
N THR A 56 -1.94 7.80 4.95
CA THR A 56 -0.56 8.27 4.97
C THR A 56 0.22 7.56 3.87
N LEU A 57 0.91 8.31 3.01
CA LEU A 57 1.80 7.74 1.99
C LEU A 57 3.26 7.84 2.43
N ARG A 58 3.99 6.72 2.33
CA ARG A 58 5.45 6.70 2.35
C ARG A 58 5.98 6.18 1.01
N LEU A 59 6.68 7.04 0.29
CA LEU A 59 7.44 6.68 -0.91
C LEU A 59 8.91 6.42 -0.55
N PHE A 60 9.41 5.21 -0.76
CA PHE A 60 10.81 4.82 -0.64
C PHE A 60 11.58 5.09 -1.93
N THR A 61 12.71 5.80 -1.82
CA THR A 61 13.56 6.13 -2.95
C THR A 61 14.67 5.09 -3.16
N ARG A 62 15.24 5.06 -4.35
CA ARG A 62 16.35 4.20 -4.72
C ARG A 62 17.55 4.42 -3.79
N GLU A 63 17.79 5.67 -3.39
CA GLU A 63 18.89 6.04 -2.49
C GLU A 63 18.74 5.42 -1.09
N GLU A 64 17.52 5.19 -0.64
CA GLU A 64 17.23 4.53 0.64
C GLU A 64 17.44 3.01 0.59
N GLY A 65 17.64 2.45 -0.60
CA GLY A 65 17.81 1.03 -0.84
C GLY A 65 16.56 0.20 -0.52
N ALA A 66 15.38 0.82 -0.48
CA ALA A 66 14.10 0.20 -0.13
C ALA A 66 13.04 0.38 -1.22
N ALA A 67 13.43 0.75 -2.45
CA ALA A 67 12.50 1.15 -3.51
C ALA A 67 11.87 -0.02 -4.28
N GLU A 68 12.37 -1.25 -4.09
CA GLU A 68 11.86 -2.43 -4.78
C GLU A 68 10.53 -2.91 -4.18
N HIS A 69 9.89 -3.87 -4.86
CA HIS A 69 8.65 -4.47 -4.40
C HIS A 69 8.74 -4.97 -2.96
N CYS A 70 7.77 -4.61 -2.12
CA CYS A 70 7.75 -4.94 -0.69
C CYS A 70 8.99 -4.44 0.08
N GLN A 71 9.71 -3.44 -0.43
CA GLN A 71 10.91 -2.87 0.19
C GLN A 71 12.02 -3.91 0.45
N VAL A 72 12.09 -4.96 -0.38
CA VAL A 72 13.01 -6.11 -0.16
C VAL A 72 14.49 -5.73 -0.15
N GLY A 73 14.88 -4.59 -0.72
CA GLY A 73 16.26 -4.09 -0.65
C GLY A 73 16.71 -3.67 0.75
N ASN A 74 15.78 -3.23 1.61
CA ASN A 74 16.09 -2.73 2.96
C ASN A 74 14.88 -2.84 3.89
N LEU A 75 14.56 -4.08 4.27
CA LEU A 75 13.46 -4.38 5.19
C LEU A 75 13.64 -3.74 6.58
N SER A 76 14.88 -3.53 7.03
CA SER A 76 15.15 -2.88 8.32
C SER A 76 14.60 -1.46 8.35
N LEU A 77 14.83 -0.67 7.29
CA LEU A 77 14.25 0.67 7.16
C LEU A 77 12.72 0.60 7.06
N ALA A 78 12.19 -0.29 6.22
CA ALA A 78 10.75 -0.43 6.04
C ALA A 78 10.03 -0.78 7.35
N HIS A 79 10.58 -1.73 8.12
CA HIS A 79 10.08 -2.09 9.43
C HIS A 79 10.11 -0.92 10.41
N GLY A 80 11.21 -0.15 10.45
CA GLY A 80 11.29 1.06 11.28
C GLY A 80 10.15 2.03 10.99
N VAL A 81 9.91 2.33 9.71
CA VAL A 81 8.80 3.21 9.31
C VAL A 81 7.44 2.64 9.71
N ILE A 82 7.20 1.34 9.50
CA ILE A 82 5.94 0.69 9.86
C ILE A 82 5.70 0.77 11.37
N TYR A 83 6.68 0.43 12.19
CA TYR A 83 6.52 0.41 13.64
C TYR A 83 6.40 1.81 14.22
N ASP A 84 7.19 2.77 13.76
CA ASP A 84 7.07 4.18 14.19
C ASP A 84 5.67 4.73 13.86
N TRP A 85 5.14 4.39 12.68
CA TRP A 85 3.78 4.79 12.29
C TRP A 85 2.71 4.11 13.14
N LEU A 86 2.86 2.81 13.43
CA LEU A 86 1.95 2.07 14.30
C LEU A 86 1.98 2.63 15.73
N ASP A 87 3.14 2.96 16.27
CA ASP A 87 3.29 3.57 17.58
C ASP A 87 2.60 4.94 17.64
N GLY A 88 2.73 5.76 16.59
CA GLY A 88 2.03 7.05 16.51
C GLY A 88 0.50 6.93 16.32
N THR A 89 0.04 5.85 15.69
CA THR A 89 -1.37 5.65 15.31
C THR A 89 -2.17 4.90 16.39
N LEU A 90 -1.56 3.88 17.00
CA LEU A 90 -2.16 3.00 18.00
C LEU A 90 -1.67 3.29 19.42
N GLY A 91 -0.55 4.00 19.56
CA GLY A 91 -0.04 4.43 20.85
C GLY A 91 -1.11 5.24 21.59
N ARG A 92 -1.41 4.82 22.81
CA ARG A 92 -2.45 5.45 23.63
C ARG A 92 -2.15 6.95 23.79
N ALA A 93 -3.18 7.79 23.59
CA ALA A 93 -3.19 9.10 24.21
C ALA A 93 -2.95 8.91 25.72
N ALA A 94 -1.94 9.59 26.25
CA ALA A 94 -1.71 9.64 27.70
C ALA A 94 -2.92 10.26 28.42
#